data_AF-A0A1F8XR30-F1
#
_entry.id   AF-A0A1F8XR30-F1
#
_cell.length_a   1.000
_cell.length_b   1.000
_cell.length_c   1.000
_cell.angle_alpha   90.00
_cell.angle_beta   90.00
_cell.angle_gamma   90.00
#
_symmetry.space_group_name_H-M   'P 1'
#
loop_
_entity.id
_entity.type
_entity.pdbx_description
1 polymer ?
#
loop_
_entity_poly.entity_id
_entity_poly.type
_entity_poly.pdbx_seq_one_letter_code
_entity_poly.pdbx_strand_id
1 'polypeptide(L)'
;MAMTANIARGCGSRVKGGLYACCATSPYGEFIEFFLIDPPVPYEGKSFRAPIVEGSNLIFWVGEKFYPYCPDFIEEARYFGVSKRIPIGELDLRDFKPFQTKMLFIHPRAVADTLAPTRHCPKNDSLHFASKERCIGPLYFFIKPEDVETESSGVLKRTIGSTVYTVPKLINGAKLTPGYFMWLPFSHFEYVRQEDGSVDARIEKAVKSGVNILYVED
;
A
#
# COMPACT_ATOMS: atom_id res chain seq x y z
N MET A 1 13.54 21.51 -12.79
CA MET A 1 14.70 21.00 -12.03
C MET A 1 14.22 20.64 -10.63
N ALA A 2 13.97 19.37 -10.37
CA ALA A 2 13.69 18.90 -9.01
C ALA A 2 14.94 18.14 -8.55
N MET A 3 15.55 18.60 -7.46
CA MET A 3 16.52 17.81 -6.72
C MET A 3 15.81 16.56 -6.24
N THR A 4 16.14 15.40 -6.82
CA THR A 4 15.72 14.10 -6.31
C THR A 4 16.52 13.81 -5.04
N ALA A 5 16.07 14.36 -3.91
CA ALA A 5 16.41 13.76 -2.63
C ALA A 5 15.99 12.29 -2.71
N ASN A 6 16.86 11.35 -2.35
CA ASN A 6 16.54 9.93 -2.29
C ASN A 6 15.29 9.75 -1.41
N ILE A 7 14.13 9.53 -2.03
CA ILE A 7 12.86 9.31 -1.33
C ILE A 7 12.93 7.91 -0.74
N ALA A 8 13.14 7.81 0.57
CA ALA A 8 13.15 6.54 1.27
C ALA A 8 11.71 6.05 1.45
N ARG A 9 11.42 4.83 1.00
CA ARG A 9 10.14 4.14 1.27
C ARG A 9 10.27 3.37 2.59
N GLY A 10 9.17 3.15 3.29
CA GLY A 10 9.10 2.32 4.50
C GLY A 10 9.55 0.88 4.27
N CYS A 11 9.34 0.34 3.05
CA CYS A 11 9.85 -0.98 2.67
C CYS A 11 11.31 -1.00 2.17
N GLY A 12 12.02 0.14 2.16
CA GLY A 12 13.36 0.27 1.60
C GLY A 12 13.38 0.58 0.09
N SER A 13 14.55 0.41 -0.54
CA SER A 13 14.75 0.64 -1.97
C SER A 13 14.32 -0.54 -2.83
N ARG A 14 14.22 -0.34 -4.14
CA ARG A 14 14.02 -1.46 -5.06
C ARG A 14 15.32 -2.23 -5.22
N VAL A 15 15.20 -3.42 -5.78
CA VAL A 15 16.30 -4.36 -5.93
C VAL A 15 16.60 -4.50 -7.41
N LYS A 16 17.87 -4.40 -7.77
CA LYS A 16 18.38 -4.68 -9.13
C LYS A 16 17.89 -6.06 -9.61
N GLY A 17 17.45 -6.12 -10.86
CA GLY A 17 16.81 -7.31 -11.44
C GLY A 17 15.39 -7.60 -10.93
N GLY A 18 14.79 -6.71 -10.13
CA GLY A 18 13.43 -6.85 -9.63
C GLY A 18 12.38 -6.35 -10.62
N LEU A 19 11.28 -7.10 -10.75
CA LEU A 19 10.06 -6.69 -11.45
C LEU A 19 9.00 -6.24 -10.44
N TYR A 20 8.34 -5.12 -10.72
CA TYR A 20 7.38 -4.49 -9.83
C TYR A 20 6.07 -4.19 -10.55
N ALA A 21 4.95 -4.53 -9.91
CA ALA A 21 3.62 -4.05 -10.27
C ALA A 21 3.38 -2.71 -9.57
N CYS A 22 3.00 -1.70 -10.35
CA CYS A 22 2.92 -0.32 -9.87
C CYS A 22 1.51 0.27 -10.01
N CYS A 23 1.22 1.25 -9.15
CA CYS A 23 0.15 2.24 -9.30
C CYS A 23 0.78 3.61 -9.08
N ALA A 24 0.90 4.41 -10.15
CA ALA A 24 1.40 5.77 -10.06
C ALA A 24 0.38 6.73 -9.43
N THR A 25 0.85 7.86 -8.90
CA THR A 25 0.00 9.01 -8.58
C THR A 25 -0.26 9.83 -9.84
N SER A 26 -1.36 10.59 -9.83
CA SER A 26 -1.73 11.47 -10.94
C SER A 26 -2.44 12.72 -10.42
N PRO A 27 -2.18 13.92 -10.98
CA PRO A 27 -2.95 15.12 -10.67
C PRO A 27 -4.42 15.03 -11.11
N TYR A 28 -4.74 14.06 -11.98
CA TYR A 28 -6.10 13.75 -12.44
C TYR A 28 -6.62 12.43 -11.87
N GLY A 29 -5.91 11.83 -10.91
CA GLY A 29 -6.34 10.62 -10.24
C GLY A 29 -7.40 10.89 -9.18
N GLU A 30 -7.89 9.81 -8.57
CA GLU A 30 -8.75 9.89 -7.40
C GLU A 30 -7.93 10.00 -6.11
N PHE A 31 -8.54 10.57 -5.07
CA PHE A 31 -7.94 10.58 -3.73
C PHE A 31 -7.81 9.16 -3.17
N ILE A 32 -6.78 8.91 -2.34
CA ILE A 32 -6.52 7.56 -1.79
C ILE A 32 -7.74 7.02 -1.03
N GLU A 33 -8.55 7.89 -0.43
CA GLU A 33 -9.81 7.57 0.26
C GLU A 33 -10.79 6.82 -0.63
N PHE A 34 -10.84 7.11 -1.94
CA PHE A 34 -11.71 6.41 -2.89
C PHE A 34 -11.38 4.91 -2.96
N PHE A 35 -10.10 4.58 -2.81
CA PHE A 35 -9.53 3.25 -2.96
C PHE A 35 -9.54 2.42 -1.67
N LEU A 36 -9.85 3.03 -0.52
CA LEU A 36 -9.97 2.31 0.75
C LEU A 36 -11.19 1.38 0.74
N ILE A 37 -11.00 0.20 1.33
CA ILE A 37 -12.06 -0.77 1.63
C ILE A 37 -12.57 -0.44 3.03
N ASP A 38 -13.78 0.11 3.10
CA ASP A 38 -14.39 0.62 4.33
C ASP A 38 -15.84 0.11 4.42
N PRO A 39 -16.18 -0.82 5.33
CA PRO A 39 -15.30 -1.42 6.34
C PRO A 39 -14.21 -2.32 5.73
N PRO A 40 -13.02 -2.41 6.35
CA PRO A 40 -12.03 -3.41 5.97
C PRO A 40 -12.60 -4.84 6.08
N VAL A 41 -12.25 -5.70 5.11
CA VAL A 41 -12.77 -7.07 5.03
C VAL A 41 -11.80 -8.03 5.72
N PRO A 42 -12.22 -8.82 6.73
CA PRO A 42 -11.36 -9.78 7.40
C PRO A 42 -10.70 -10.78 6.44
N TYR A 43 -9.46 -11.14 6.74
CA TYR A 43 -8.72 -12.18 6.03
C TYR A 43 -8.26 -13.25 7.00
N GLU A 44 -8.71 -14.49 6.78
CA GLU A 44 -8.43 -15.64 7.65
C GLU A 44 -7.20 -16.45 7.22
N GLY A 45 -6.61 -16.12 6.07
CA GLY A 45 -5.45 -16.82 5.56
C GLY A 45 -4.13 -16.44 6.25
N LYS A 46 -3.06 -17.16 5.89
CA LYS A 46 -1.71 -16.88 6.36
C LYS A 46 -1.06 -15.74 5.57
N SER A 47 -0.02 -15.14 6.16
CA SER A 47 0.85 -14.21 5.45
C SER A 47 1.61 -14.93 4.32
N PHE A 48 1.92 -14.18 3.27
CA PHE A 48 2.63 -14.68 2.09
C PHE A 48 3.64 -13.65 1.61
N ARG A 49 4.70 -14.12 0.95
CA ARG A 49 5.79 -13.27 0.45
C ARG A 49 5.61 -12.84 -0.99
N ALA A 50 5.23 -13.78 -1.86
CA ALA A 50 4.91 -13.51 -3.27
C ALA A 50 3.42 -13.20 -3.39
N PRO A 51 3.01 -12.29 -4.30
CA PRO A 51 1.60 -11.99 -4.50
C PRO A 51 0.80 -13.23 -4.91
N ILE A 52 -0.45 -13.28 -4.47
CA ILE A 52 -1.42 -14.27 -4.94
C ILE A 52 -2.14 -13.68 -6.16
N VAL A 53 -2.39 -14.51 -7.18
CA VAL A 53 -3.21 -14.15 -8.34
C VAL A 53 -4.58 -14.77 -8.17
N GLU A 54 -5.63 -13.94 -8.24
CA GLU A 54 -7.02 -14.38 -8.22
C GLU A 54 -7.77 -13.78 -9.40
N GLY A 55 -8.08 -14.62 -10.40
CA GLY A 55 -8.53 -14.15 -11.70
C GLY A 55 -7.48 -13.22 -12.34
N SER A 56 -7.86 -11.99 -12.63
CA SER A 56 -6.97 -10.95 -13.17
C SER A 56 -6.42 -9.99 -12.10
N ASN A 57 -6.61 -10.28 -10.82
CA ASN A 57 -6.21 -9.42 -9.70
C ASN A 57 -4.93 -9.91 -9.05
N LEU A 58 -4.16 -8.96 -8.52
CA LEU A 58 -2.96 -9.19 -7.74
C LEU A 58 -3.27 -8.91 -6.27
N ILE A 59 -2.97 -9.86 -5.38
CA ILE A 59 -3.19 -9.70 -3.95
C ILE A 59 -1.83 -9.65 -3.24
N PHE A 60 -1.61 -8.61 -2.45
CA PHE A 60 -0.36 -8.33 -1.77
C PHE A 60 -0.52 -8.34 -0.25
N TRP A 61 0.43 -8.97 0.42
CA TRP A 61 0.61 -8.83 1.86
C TRP A 61 1.51 -7.63 2.16
N VAL A 62 1.02 -6.71 2.98
CA VAL A 62 1.78 -5.58 3.50
C VAL A 62 2.38 -5.99 4.85
N GLY A 63 3.70 -6.11 4.91
CA GLY A 63 4.40 -6.62 6.08
C GLY A 63 4.52 -5.58 7.20
N GLU A 64 4.03 -5.91 8.40
CA GLU A 64 4.09 -5.03 9.58
C GLU A 64 5.51 -4.67 10.03
N LYS A 65 6.52 -5.43 9.61
CA LYS A 65 7.92 -5.07 9.85
C LYS A 65 8.29 -3.73 9.21
N PHE A 66 7.71 -3.42 8.05
CA PHE A 66 8.00 -2.21 7.27
C PHE A 66 6.93 -1.14 7.45
N TYR A 67 5.68 -1.57 7.66
CA TYR A 67 4.54 -0.71 7.90
C TYR A 67 3.84 -1.17 9.18
N PRO A 68 4.29 -0.78 10.38
CA PRO A 68 3.75 -1.30 11.63
C PRO A 68 2.23 -1.16 11.81
N TYR A 69 1.62 -0.18 11.14
CA TYR A 69 0.18 0.03 11.14
C TYR A 69 -0.35 0.21 9.72
N CYS A 70 -1.62 -0.17 9.50
CA CYS A 70 -2.28 -0.03 8.21
C CYS A 70 -2.22 1.41 7.63
N PRO A 71 -2.42 2.49 8.44
CA PRO A 71 -2.23 3.86 8.00
C PRO A 71 -0.85 4.19 7.40
N ASP A 72 0.21 3.52 7.84
CA ASP A 72 1.58 3.77 7.33
C ASP A 72 1.67 3.54 5.82
N PHE A 73 1.03 2.46 5.35
CA PHE A 73 1.01 2.14 3.92
C PHE A 73 0.07 3.07 3.14
N ILE A 74 -1.06 3.45 3.74
CA ILE A 74 -2.04 4.36 3.12
C ILE A 74 -1.39 5.73 2.88
N GLU A 75 -0.74 6.29 3.89
CA GLU A 75 -0.14 7.61 3.81
C GLU A 75 1.07 7.63 2.87
N GLU A 76 1.91 6.60 2.86
CA GLU A 76 2.98 6.52 1.86
C GLU A 76 2.42 6.41 0.43
N ALA A 77 1.39 5.58 0.24
CA ALA A 77 0.75 5.39 -1.06
C ALA A 77 0.10 6.68 -1.57
N ARG A 78 -0.42 7.53 -0.69
CA ARG A 78 -0.98 8.85 -1.03
C ARG A 78 0.03 9.73 -1.76
N TYR A 79 1.28 9.77 -1.30
CA TYR A 79 2.29 10.67 -1.87
C TYR A 79 3.03 10.06 -3.05
N PHE A 80 3.31 8.76 -3.00
CA PHE A 80 4.28 8.15 -3.88
C PHE A 80 3.72 6.96 -4.69
N GLY A 81 2.42 6.71 -4.60
CA GLY A 81 1.79 5.56 -5.23
C GLY A 81 2.29 4.25 -4.63
N VAL A 82 2.08 3.15 -5.33
CA VAL A 82 2.51 1.83 -4.88
C VAL A 82 3.42 1.16 -5.90
N SER A 83 4.44 0.48 -5.40
CA SER A 83 5.31 -0.41 -6.16
C SER A 83 5.55 -1.67 -5.37
N LYS A 84 5.11 -2.83 -5.88
CA LYS A 84 5.27 -4.12 -5.21
C LYS A 84 5.96 -5.12 -6.11
N ARG A 85 6.99 -5.77 -5.58
CA ARG A 85 7.75 -6.79 -6.29
C ARG A 85 6.86 -7.99 -6.61
N ILE A 86 6.99 -8.50 -7.83
CA ILE A 86 6.35 -9.74 -8.30
C ILE A 86 7.43 -10.71 -8.83
N PRO A 87 7.19 -12.03 -8.78
CA PRO A 87 8.15 -13.01 -9.28
C PRO A 87 8.26 -12.95 -10.81
N ILE A 88 9.48 -13.10 -11.33
CA ILE A 88 9.73 -13.17 -12.78
C ILE A 88 9.59 -14.63 -13.21
N GLY A 89 8.79 -14.87 -14.25
CA GLY A 89 8.67 -16.18 -14.91
C GLY A 89 7.64 -17.14 -14.31
N GLU A 90 7.03 -16.80 -13.18
CA GLU A 90 5.91 -17.57 -12.59
C GLU A 90 4.54 -17.09 -13.07
N LEU A 91 4.45 -15.83 -13.50
CA LEU A 91 3.21 -15.17 -13.91
C LEU A 91 3.23 -14.83 -15.39
N ASP A 92 2.11 -15.00 -16.09
CA ASP A 92 1.93 -14.44 -17.43
C ASP A 92 1.58 -12.95 -17.30
N LEU A 93 2.57 -12.09 -17.58
CA LEU A 93 2.40 -10.65 -17.43
C LEU A 93 1.31 -10.07 -18.36
N ARG A 94 0.88 -10.81 -19.39
CA ARG A 94 -0.19 -10.40 -20.30
C ARG A 94 -1.56 -10.42 -19.65
N ASP A 95 -1.73 -11.15 -18.55
CA ASP A 95 -3.00 -11.23 -17.83
C ASP A 95 -3.32 -9.94 -17.07
N PHE A 96 -2.30 -9.12 -16.81
CA PHE A 96 -2.46 -7.87 -16.06
C PHE A 96 -2.62 -6.68 -16.99
N LYS A 97 -3.78 -6.03 -16.90
CA LYS A 97 -4.18 -4.95 -17.80
C LYS A 97 -4.21 -3.62 -17.03
N PRO A 98 -3.49 -2.58 -17.51
CA PRO A 98 -3.54 -1.26 -16.91
C PRO A 98 -4.97 -0.78 -16.66
N PHE A 99 -5.23 -0.33 -15.44
CA PHE A 99 -6.49 0.19 -14.91
C PHE A 99 -7.68 -0.78 -14.90
N GLN A 100 -7.49 -2.03 -15.33
CA GLN A 100 -8.51 -3.09 -15.26
C GLN A 100 -8.15 -4.13 -14.19
N THR A 101 -6.87 -4.45 -14.06
CA THR A 101 -6.35 -5.29 -12.97
C THR A 101 -6.37 -4.52 -11.66
N LYS A 102 -6.92 -5.12 -10.60
CA LYS A 102 -6.86 -4.58 -9.25
C LYS A 102 -5.67 -5.18 -8.50
N MET A 103 -4.97 -4.32 -7.76
CA MET A 103 -4.02 -4.69 -6.73
C MET A 103 -4.73 -4.57 -5.39
N LEU A 104 -4.97 -5.68 -4.71
CA LEU A 104 -5.62 -5.77 -3.41
C LEU A 104 -4.55 -5.88 -2.32
N PHE A 105 -4.73 -5.15 -1.22
CA PHE A 105 -3.75 -5.11 -0.13
C PHE A 105 -4.35 -5.62 1.16
N ILE A 106 -3.63 -6.57 1.77
CA ILE A 106 -3.91 -7.11 3.09
C ILE A 106 -2.86 -6.57 4.05
N HIS A 107 -3.29 -6.09 5.22
CA HIS A 107 -2.40 -5.74 6.32
C HIS A 107 -2.77 -6.58 7.56
N PRO A 108 -1.81 -7.07 8.37
CA PRO A 108 -2.08 -7.86 9.59
C PRO A 108 -2.89 -7.11 10.66
N ARG A 109 -2.99 -5.78 10.54
CA ARG A 109 -3.67 -4.89 11.49
C ARG A 109 -4.69 -3.99 10.81
N ALA A 110 -5.55 -4.57 9.97
CA ALA A 110 -6.54 -3.83 9.17
C ALA A 110 -7.95 -3.87 9.77
N VAL A 111 -8.27 -4.87 10.59
CA VAL A 111 -9.61 -5.02 11.18
C VAL A 111 -9.51 -4.88 12.69
N ALA A 112 -10.28 -3.96 13.26
CA ALA A 112 -10.45 -3.86 14.71
C ALA A 112 -11.60 -4.75 15.18
N ASP A 113 -11.40 -5.41 16.31
CA ASP A 113 -12.42 -6.23 16.97
C ASP A 113 -13.54 -5.40 17.63
N THR A 114 -13.34 -4.09 17.77
CA THR A 114 -14.26 -3.15 18.39
C THR A 114 -14.80 -2.12 17.40
N LEU A 115 -16.04 -1.67 17.62
CA LEU A 115 -16.58 -0.48 16.97
C LEU A 115 -16.06 0.73 17.74
N ALA A 116 -15.17 1.50 17.12
CA ALA A 116 -14.62 2.71 17.72
C ALA A 116 -15.32 3.95 17.15
N PRO A 117 -15.59 4.97 18.00
CA PRO A 117 -16.09 6.24 17.52
C PRO A 117 -15.09 6.87 16.56
N THR A 118 -15.57 7.25 15.39
CA THR A 118 -14.76 7.99 14.43
C THR A 118 -15.21 9.44 14.35
N ARG A 119 -14.24 10.36 14.39
CA ARG A 119 -14.47 11.77 14.05
C ARG A 119 -14.19 12.05 12.57
N HIS A 120 -13.63 11.07 11.85
CA HIS A 120 -13.28 11.18 10.45
C HIS A 120 -13.49 9.84 9.75
N CYS A 121 -14.48 9.77 8.87
CA CYS A 121 -14.71 8.62 7.99
C CYS A 121 -14.26 8.99 6.57
N PRO A 122 -13.36 8.22 5.93
CA PRO A 122 -12.92 8.52 4.57
C PRO A 122 -14.02 8.37 3.52
N LYS A 123 -15.11 7.65 3.84
CA LYS A 123 -16.30 7.49 2.99
C LYS A 123 -17.49 8.38 3.37
N ASN A 124 -17.35 9.18 4.43
CA ASN A 124 -18.41 10.03 4.97
C ASN A 124 -19.74 9.26 5.27
N ASP A 125 -19.65 8.03 5.77
CA ASP A 125 -20.82 7.19 6.07
C ASP A 125 -21.40 7.51 7.47
N SER A 126 -22.71 7.79 7.51
CA SER A 126 -23.47 8.06 8.74
C SER A 126 -23.43 6.91 9.76
N LEU A 127 -23.36 5.65 9.31
CA LEU A 127 -23.31 4.48 10.20
C LEU A 127 -21.98 4.38 10.94
N HIS A 128 -20.88 4.84 10.31
CA HIS A 128 -19.56 4.91 10.95
C HIS A 128 -19.55 5.96 12.06
N PHE A 129 -20.11 7.16 11.81
CA PHE A 129 -20.21 8.20 12.83
C PHE A 129 -21.11 7.81 14.01
N ALA A 130 -22.15 7.01 13.74
CA ALA A 130 -23.01 6.43 14.77
C ALA A 130 -22.41 5.20 15.47
N SER A 131 -21.19 4.78 15.10
CA SER A 131 -20.53 3.57 15.61
C SER A 131 -21.39 2.30 15.48
N LYS A 132 -22.14 2.20 14.38
CA LYS A 132 -22.98 1.04 14.05
C LYS A 132 -22.28 0.05 13.11
N GLU A 133 -21.28 0.52 12.39
CA GLU A 133 -20.43 -0.29 11.50
C GLU A 133 -18.95 0.01 11.70
N ARG A 134 -18.09 -0.94 11.32
CA ARG A 134 -16.63 -0.77 11.41
C ARG A 134 -16.21 0.29 10.40
N CYS A 135 -15.21 1.08 10.78
CA CYS A 135 -14.60 2.04 9.86
C CYS A 135 -13.09 1.82 9.84
N ILE A 136 -12.45 2.11 8.70
CA ILE A 136 -10.99 2.15 8.57
C ILE A 136 -10.38 3.38 9.25
N GLY A 137 -11.12 4.48 9.36
CA GLY A 137 -10.66 5.73 9.99
C GLY A 137 -10.12 5.55 11.42
N PRO A 138 -10.81 4.83 12.31
CA PRO A 138 -10.32 4.46 13.64
C PRO A 138 -8.91 3.85 13.71
N LEU A 139 -8.41 3.22 12.64
CA LEU A 139 -7.08 2.61 12.65
C LEU A 139 -5.95 3.62 12.92
N TYR A 140 -6.15 4.90 12.60
CA TYR A 140 -5.21 5.98 12.93
C TYR A 140 -5.13 6.26 14.43
N PHE A 141 -6.20 5.99 15.18
CA PHE A 141 -6.21 6.17 16.63
C PHE A 141 -5.52 5.02 17.35
N PHE A 142 -5.37 3.84 16.74
CA PHE A 142 -4.76 2.66 17.36
C PHE A 142 -3.24 2.60 17.23
N ILE A 143 -2.62 3.65 16.68
CA ILE A 143 -1.17 3.81 16.64
C ILE A 143 -0.72 4.10 18.08
N LYS A 144 0.26 3.33 18.55
CA LYS A 144 0.68 3.40 19.94
C LYS A 144 1.48 4.67 20.25
N PRO A 145 1.41 5.21 21.48
CA PRO A 145 2.12 6.44 21.84
C PRO A 145 3.64 6.35 21.72
N GLU A 146 4.24 5.18 21.93
CA GLU A 146 5.68 4.98 21.74
C GLU A 146 6.13 5.03 20.27
N ASP A 147 5.17 4.92 19.35
CA ASP A 147 5.37 4.89 17.90
C ASP A 147 5.09 6.27 17.26
N VAL A 148 4.92 7.33 18.06
CA VAL A 148 4.61 8.69 17.61
C VAL A 148 5.53 9.71 18.28
N GLU A 149 5.93 10.71 17.51
CA GLU A 149 6.69 11.86 17.98
C GLU A 149 5.72 12.98 18.37
N THR A 150 5.96 13.63 19.51
CA THR A 150 5.14 14.76 19.98
C THR A 150 5.87 16.07 19.72
N GLU A 151 5.26 16.97 18.95
CA GLU A 151 5.78 18.32 18.80
C GLU A 151 5.36 19.23 19.96
N SER A 152 6.07 20.36 20.13
CA SER A 152 5.79 21.36 21.16
C SER A 152 4.38 21.97 21.10
N SER A 153 3.68 21.81 19.97
CA SER A 153 2.28 22.21 19.76
C SER A 153 1.24 21.16 20.21
N GLY A 154 1.68 19.99 20.70
CA GLY A 154 0.80 18.88 21.07
C GLY A 154 0.27 18.06 19.88
N VAL A 155 0.76 18.34 18.66
CA VAL A 155 0.49 17.53 17.47
C VAL A 155 1.34 16.26 17.53
N LEU A 156 0.69 15.11 17.37
CA LEU A 156 1.37 13.82 17.26
C LEU A 156 1.70 13.56 15.78
N LYS A 157 2.96 13.24 15.50
CA LYS A 157 3.47 12.92 14.17
C LYS A 157 3.99 11.51 14.12
N ARG A 158 3.93 10.92 12.93
CA ARG A 158 4.50 9.62 12.64
C ARG A 158 5.28 9.67 11.34
N THR A 159 6.42 8.99 11.33
CA THR A 159 7.36 8.97 10.21
C THR A 159 7.59 7.53 9.73
N ILE A 160 7.45 7.32 8.42
CA ILE A 160 7.74 6.05 7.74
C ILE A 160 8.50 6.34 6.45
N GLY A 161 9.77 5.94 6.41
CA GLY A 161 10.68 6.37 5.35
C GLY A 161 10.74 7.90 5.31
N SER A 162 10.44 8.49 4.15
CA SER A 162 10.31 9.94 3.95
C SER A 162 8.89 10.46 4.13
N THR A 163 7.92 9.61 4.47
CA THR A 163 6.52 10.02 4.71
C THR A 163 6.36 10.48 6.15
N VAL A 164 5.82 11.68 6.35
CA VAL A 164 5.43 12.20 7.66
C VAL A 164 3.95 12.52 7.64
N TYR A 165 3.20 12.04 8.62
CA TYR A 165 1.77 12.31 8.73
C TYR A 165 1.34 12.54 10.19
N THR A 166 0.19 13.20 10.36
CA THR A 166 -0.35 13.46 11.70
C THR A 166 -1.22 12.29 12.15
N VAL A 167 -1.15 12.00 13.44
CA VAL A 167 -1.95 10.95 14.07
C VAL A 167 -2.79 11.57 15.17
N PRO A 168 -4.07 11.17 15.30
CA PRO A 168 -4.89 11.63 16.40
C PRO A 168 -4.42 11.02 17.71
N LYS A 169 -4.77 11.65 18.83
CA LYS A 169 -4.49 11.10 20.17
C LYS A 169 -5.22 9.77 20.36
N LEU A 170 -4.48 8.75 20.82
CA LEU A 170 -5.04 7.44 21.16
C LEU A 170 -6.22 7.60 22.13
N ILE A 171 -7.37 7.02 21.77
CA ILE A 171 -8.59 7.06 22.60
C ILE A 171 -8.68 5.80 23.45
N ASN A 172 -8.37 4.62 22.88
CA ASN A 172 -8.26 3.31 23.53
C ASN A 172 -7.61 2.30 22.56
N GLY A 173 -7.00 1.23 23.06
CA GLY A 173 -6.49 0.14 22.22
C GLY A 173 -7.60 -0.78 21.68
N ALA A 174 -7.30 -1.48 20.58
CA ALA A 174 -8.15 -2.54 20.02
C ALA A 174 -7.30 -3.74 19.62
N LYS A 175 -7.88 -4.94 19.60
CA LYS A 175 -7.19 -6.08 18.98
C LYS A 175 -7.34 -5.94 17.48
N LEU A 176 -6.20 -5.95 16.80
CA LEU A 176 -6.15 -5.82 15.34
C LEU A 176 -5.89 -7.18 14.70
N THR A 177 -6.61 -7.47 13.62
CA THR A 177 -6.50 -8.72 12.85
C THR A 177 -6.28 -8.43 11.36
N PRO A 178 -5.82 -9.43 10.59
CA PRO A 178 -5.60 -9.26 9.17
C PRO A 178 -6.88 -8.94 8.39
N GLY A 179 -6.74 -8.14 7.35
CA GLY A 179 -7.84 -7.84 6.45
C GLY A 179 -7.43 -7.03 5.23
N TYR A 180 -8.29 -7.08 4.21
CA TYR A 180 -8.23 -6.24 3.03
C TYR A 180 -8.66 -4.83 3.40
N PHE A 181 -7.82 -3.85 3.11
CA PHE A 181 -8.04 -2.47 3.52
C PHE A 181 -7.98 -1.47 2.35
N MET A 182 -7.42 -1.87 1.21
CA MET A 182 -7.25 -1.00 0.06
C MET A 182 -7.19 -1.83 -1.22
N TRP A 183 -7.69 -1.26 -2.31
CA TRP A 183 -7.46 -1.75 -3.66
C TRP A 183 -6.96 -0.60 -4.54
N LEU A 184 -5.99 -0.84 -5.41
CA LEU A 184 -5.50 0.17 -6.36
C LEU A 184 -5.53 -0.37 -7.79
N PRO A 185 -5.77 0.46 -8.80
CA PRO A 185 -5.62 0.04 -10.18
C PRO A 185 -4.13 -0.23 -10.47
N PHE A 186 -3.82 -1.40 -11.01
CA PHE A 186 -2.50 -1.64 -11.61
C PHE A 186 -2.33 -0.69 -12.80
N SER A 187 -1.24 0.08 -12.86
CA SER A 187 -0.98 1.01 -13.95
C SER A 187 0.04 0.46 -14.95
N HIS A 188 1.14 -0.11 -14.46
CA HIS A 188 2.24 -0.59 -15.31
C HIS A 188 3.22 -1.47 -14.53
N PHE A 189 4.09 -2.14 -15.28
CA PHE A 189 5.25 -2.82 -14.73
C PHE A 189 6.48 -1.94 -14.79
N GLU A 190 7.34 -2.08 -13.77
CA GLU A 190 8.68 -1.49 -13.77
C GLU A 190 9.71 -2.58 -13.49
N TYR A 191 10.78 -2.61 -14.29
CA TYR A 191 11.91 -3.51 -14.11
C TYR A 191 13.16 -2.70 -13.79
N VAL A 192 13.77 -3.00 -12.64
CA VAL A 192 15.04 -2.40 -12.24
C VAL A 192 16.15 -3.15 -12.96
N ARG A 193 16.95 -2.45 -13.78
CA ARG A 193 18.06 -3.06 -14.51
C ARG A 193 19.07 -3.72 -13.57
N GLN A 194 19.79 -4.72 -14.07
CA GLN A 194 20.93 -5.30 -13.36
C GLN A 194 22.07 -4.28 -13.24
N GLU A 195 23.02 -4.52 -12.35
CA GLU A 195 24.19 -3.64 -12.17
C GLU A 195 25.04 -3.50 -13.43
N ASP A 196 25.17 -4.59 -14.20
CA ASP A 196 25.88 -4.63 -15.48
C ASP A 196 25.05 -4.06 -16.65
N GLY A 197 23.85 -3.52 -16.37
CA GLY A 197 22.92 -2.99 -17.36
C GLY A 197 22.13 -4.07 -18.10
N SER A 198 22.36 -5.35 -17.84
CA SER A 198 21.64 -6.45 -18.49
C SER A 198 20.18 -6.54 -18.04
N VAL A 199 19.37 -7.19 -18.89
CA VAL A 199 17.94 -7.42 -18.66
C VAL A 199 17.69 -8.92 -18.62
N ASP A 200 16.86 -9.38 -17.69
CA ASP A 200 16.45 -10.78 -17.62
C ASP A 200 15.74 -11.19 -18.93
N ALA A 201 16.18 -12.29 -19.55
CA ALA A 201 15.65 -12.75 -20.83
C ALA A 201 14.12 -12.98 -20.81
N ARG A 202 13.54 -13.29 -19.64
CA ARG A 202 12.08 -13.45 -19.49
C ARG A 202 11.35 -12.11 -19.58
N ILE A 203 11.97 -11.03 -19.12
CA ILE A 203 11.47 -9.66 -19.27
C ILE A 203 11.54 -9.24 -20.73
N GLU A 204 12.67 -9.49 -21.41
CA GLU A 204 12.79 -9.21 -22.84
C GLU A 204 11.73 -9.96 -23.66
N LYS A 205 11.49 -11.24 -23.34
CA LYS A 205 10.45 -12.05 -23.97
C LYS A 205 9.07 -11.45 -23.74
N ALA A 206 8.77 -11.00 -22.52
CA ALA A 206 7.49 -10.36 -22.21
C ALA A 206 7.29 -9.08 -23.03
N VAL A 207 8.31 -8.23 -23.14
CA VAL A 207 8.26 -7.01 -23.97
C VAL A 207 8.05 -7.35 -25.44
N LYS A 208 8.80 -8.33 -25.98
CA LYS A 208 8.60 -8.82 -27.37
C LYS A 208 7.19 -9.37 -27.61
N SER A 209 6.52 -9.88 -26.57
CA SER A 209 5.13 -10.34 -26.62
C SER A 209 4.08 -9.23 -26.44
N GLY A 210 4.51 -7.96 -26.34
CA GLY A 210 3.63 -6.79 -26.25
C GLY A 210 3.31 -6.32 -24.83
N VAL A 211 3.98 -6.83 -23.80
CA VAL A 211 3.82 -6.33 -22.42
C VAL A 211 4.57 -5.02 -22.26
N ASN A 212 3.89 -3.97 -21.79
CA ASN A 212 4.53 -2.70 -21.49
C ASN A 212 5.27 -2.77 -20.14
N ILE A 213 6.59 -2.68 -20.16
CA ILE A 213 7.46 -2.69 -18.98
C ILE A 213 8.39 -1.48 -19.07
N LEU A 214 8.36 -0.62 -18.05
CA LEU A 214 9.28 0.51 -17.96
C LEU A 214 10.59 0.06 -17.33
N TYR A 215 11.71 0.37 -17.98
CA TYR A 215 13.04 0.15 -17.42
C TYR A 215 13.40 1.33 -16.53
N VAL A 216 13.78 1.05 -15.29
CA VAL A 216 14.19 2.07 -14.33
C VAL A 216 15.60 1.80 -13.80
N GLU A 217 16.28 2.88 -13.46
CA GLU A 217 17.54 2.88 -12.74
C GLU A 217 17.22 3.32 -11.30
N ASP A 218 17.45 2.42 -10.34
CA ASP A 218 17.32 2.70 -8.90
C ASP A 218 18.70 2.98 -8.28
#